data_AF-A0A133N6B4-F1
#
_entry.id   AF-A0A133N6B4-F1
#
_cell.length_a   1.000
_cell.length_b   1.000
_cell.length_c   1.000
_cell.angle_alpha   90.00
_cell.angle_beta   90.00
_cell.angle_gamma   90.00
#
_symmetry.space_group_name_H-M   'P 1'
#
loop_
_entity.id
_entity.type
_entity.pdbx_description
1 polymer ?
#
loop_
_entity_poly.entity_id
_entity_poly.type
_entity_poly.pdbx_seq_one_letter_code
_entity_poly.pdbx_strand_id
1 'polypeptide(L)' 'KLIDCFIGEFNIDKYSENMDLKIAINKLNMYQKNILKMIYFDEKTQKEIAKFWGVHESTISKEKKKIFSLLKKSLIA' A
#
# COMPACT_ATOMS: atom_id res chain seq x y z
N LYS A 1 5.46 16.50 13.98
CA LYS A 1 4.12 15.88 13.93
C LYS A 1 4.33 14.36 14.05
N LEU A 2 3.66 13.69 14.98
CA LEU A 2 3.96 12.30 15.41
C LEU A 2 3.72 11.19 14.36
N ILE A 3 3.31 11.52 13.13
CA ILE A 3 2.94 10.54 12.10
C ILE A 3 4.17 10.05 11.31
N ASP A 4 5.32 10.72 11.43
CA ASP A 4 6.51 10.39 10.64
C ASP A 4 7.32 9.19 11.18
N CYS A 5 6.94 8.57 12.30
CA CYS A 5 7.85 7.65 13.00
C CYS A 5 7.48 6.16 13.08
N PHE A 6 6.35 5.67 12.55
CA PHE A 6 6.04 4.24 12.72
C PHE A 6 5.34 3.59 11.55
N ILE A 7 5.97 3.64 10.39
CA ILE A 7 5.73 2.60 9.39
C ILE A 7 7.07 2.05 8.94
N GLY A 8 7.45 0.91 9.50
CA GLY A 8 8.71 0.23 9.17
C GLY A 8 8.86 0.07 7.67
N GLU A 9 10.11 0.14 7.19
CA GLU A 9 10.44 0.13 5.77
C GLU A 9 9.67 -0.95 5.01
N PHE A 10 8.93 -0.53 3.99
CA PHE A 10 8.32 -1.47 3.07
C PHE A 10 9.42 -2.09 2.20
N ASN A 11 9.87 -3.27 2.60
CA ASN A 11 10.84 -4.05 1.84
C ASN A 11 10.12 -5.05 0.92
N ILE A 12 10.00 -4.71 -0.37
CA ILE A 12 9.33 -5.56 -1.35
C ILE A 12 10.05 -6.88 -1.61
N ASP A 13 11.37 -6.94 -1.43
CA ASP A 13 12.15 -8.16 -1.63
C ASP A 13 11.79 -9.25 -0.64
N LYS A 14 11.22 -8.88 0.52
CA LYS A 14 10.65 -9.82 1.49
C LYS A 14 9.35 -10.49 0.99
N TYR A 15 8.62 -9.85 0.08
CA TYR A 15 7.25 -10.24 -0.25
C TYR A 15 7.05 -10.75 -1.68
N SER A 16 8.00 -10.53 -2.59
CA SER A 16 7.87 -10.96 -3.99
C SER A 16 9.24 -11.23 -4.60
N GLU A 17 9.35 -12.30 -5.39
CA GLU A 17 10.50 -12.55 -6.28
C GLU A 17 10.27 -12.00 -7.70
N ASN A 18 9.02 -11.69 -8.05
CA ASN A 18 8.65 -11.19 -9.37
C ASN A 18 9.18 -9.76 -9.60
N MET A 19 10.05 -9.60 -10.61
CA MET A 19 10.74 -8.33 -10.91
C MET A 19 9.79 -7.24 -11.40
N ASP A 20 8.81 -7.58 -12.25
CA ASP A 20 7.83 -6.61 -12.77
C ASP A 20 6.94 -6.07 -11.65
N LEU A 21 6.55 -6.95 -10.72
CA LEU A 21 5.80 -6.56 -9.53
C LEU A 21 6.61 -5.67 -8.60
N LYS A 22 7.91 -5.95 -8.42
CA LYS A 22 8.82 -5.07 -7.67
C LYS A 22 8.89 -3.68 -8.29
N ILE A 23 9.07 -3.60 -9.61
CA ILE A 23 9.11 -2.33 -10.35
C ILE A 23 7.77 -1.58 -10.21
N ALA A 24 6.64 -2.28 -10.37
CA ALA A 24 5.31 -1.70 -10.23
C ALA A 24 5.06 -1.15 -8.83
N ILE A 25 5.42 -1.89 -7.78
CA ILE A 25 5.25 -1.46 -6.39
C ILE A 25 6.23 -0.33 -6.03
N ASN A 26 7.42 -0.30 -6.63
CA ASN A 26 8.36 0.80 -6.42
C ASN A 26 7.85 2.15 -6.93
N LYS A 27 6.89 2.17 -7.86
CA LYS A 27 6.21 3.41 -8.30
C LYS A 27 5.16 3.93 -7.31
N LEU A 28 4.77 3.14 -6.31
CA LEU A 28 3.86 3.59 -5.26
C LEU A 28 4.60 4.47 -4.26
N ASN A 29 3.93 5.50 -3.75
CA ASN A 29 4.48 6.29 -2.64
C ASN A 29 4.43 5.49 -1.32
N MET A 30 5.12 5.97 -0.27
CA MET A 30 5.20 5.27 1.00
C MET A 30 3.82 4.99 1.62
N TYR A 31 2.91 5.98 1.57
CA TYR A 31 1.54 5.83 2.06
C TYR A 31 0.80 4.67 1.35
N GLN A 32 0.91 4.59 0.03
CA GLN A 32 0.31 3.54 -0.79
C GLN A 32 0.92 2.16 -0.53
N LYS A 33 2.26 2.09 -0.40
CA LYS A 33 2.96 0.86 -0.02
C LYS A 33 2.47 0.33 1.33
N ASN A 34 2.20 1.23 2.27
CA ASN A 34 1.72 0.87 3.59
C ASN A 34 0.27 0.38 3.58
N ILE A 35 -0.62 1.00 2.79
CA ILE A 35 -1.97 0.46 2.55
C ILE A 35 -1.87 -0.95 1.96
N LEU A 36 -1.05 -1.13 0.93
CA LEU A 36 -0.88 -2.42 0.27
C LEU A 36 -0.40 -3.47 1.28
N LYS A 37 0.61 -3.14 2.09
CA LYS A 37 1.11 -4.01 3.15
C LYS A 37 0.03 -4.41 4.14
N MET A 38 -0.67 -3.42 4.69
CA MET A 38 -1.67 -3.67 5.72
C MET A 38 -2.80 -4.55 5.18
N ILE A 39 -3.22 -4.37 3.93
CA ILE A 39 -4.30 -5.19 3.34
C ILE A 39 -3.84 -6.61 3.02
N TYR A 40 -2.68 -6.78 2.38
CA TYR A 40 -2.29 -8.05 1.76
C TYR A 40 -1.30 -8.88 2.57
N PHE A 41 -0.54 -8.27 3.47
CA PHE A 41 0.45 -8.97 4.30
C PHE A 41 0.05 -8.98 5.78
N ASP A 42 -0.58 -7.90 6.27
CA ASP A 42 -1.03 -7.83 7.68
C ASP A 42 -2.53 -8.18 7.85
N GLU A 43 -3.21 -8.57 6.76
CA GLU A 43 -4.62 -8.99 6.71
C GLU A 43 -5.63 -7.99 7.34
N LYS A 44 -5.31 -6.71 7.33
CA LYS A 44 -6.16 -5.65 7.86
C LYS A 44 -7.30 -5.29 6.90
N THR A 45 -8.47 -5.08 7.47
CA THR A 45 -9.62 -4.52 6.75
C THR A 45 -9.42 -3.02 6.49
N GLN A 46 -10.11 -2.49 5.48
CA GLN A 46 -10.09 -1.04 5.17
C GLN A 46 -10.54 -0.19 6.36
N LYS A 47 -11.52 -0.70 7.14
CA LYS A 47 -12.03 -0.08 8.35
C LYS A 47 -10.98 0.00 9.46
N GLU A 48 -10.20 -1.05 9.68
CA GLU A 48 -9.12 -1.04 10.68
C GLU A 48 -8.00 -0.07 10.30
N ILE A 49 -7.60 -0.06 9.03
CA ILE A 49 -6.58 0.87 8.51
C ILE A 49 -7.07 2.32 8.67
N ALA A 50 -8.33 2.58 8.33
CA ALA A 50 -8.93 3.91 8.47
C ALA A 50 -8.95 4.38 9.93
N LYS A 51 -9.32 3.49 10.86
CA LYS A 51 -9.29 3.75 12.30
C LYS A 51 -7.86 4.03 12.79
N PHE A 52 -6.88 3.26 12.32
CA PHE A 52 -5.48 3.42 12.70
C PHE A 52 -4.91 4.79 12.28
N TRP A 53 -5.31 5.29 11.11
CA TRP A 53 -4.84 6.58 10.59
C TRP A 53 -5.75 7.77 10.88
N GLY A 54 -6.87 7.56 11.58
CA GLY A 54 -7.82 8.64 11.88
C GLY A 54 -8.48 9.24 10.63
N VAL A 55 -8.73 8.42 9.62
CA VAL A 55 -9.39 8.84 8.36
C VAL A 55 -10.69 8.07 8.14
N HIS A 56 -11.52 8.53 7.19
CA HIS A 56 -12.70 7.79 6.77
C HIS A 56 -12.33 6.55 5.95
N GLU A 57 -13.10 5.47 6.11
CA GLU A 57 -12.93 4.22 5.34
C GLU A 57 -12.98 4.46 3.82
N SER A 58 -13.82 5.39 3.38
CA SER A 58 -13.89 5.80 1.96
C SER A 58 -12.56 6.33 1.42
N THR A 59 -11.72 6.95 2.26
CA THR A 59 -10.40 7.44 1.87
C THR A 59 -9.48 6.26 1.55
N ILE A 60 -9.47 5.23 2.41
CA ILE A 60 -8.70 4.00 2.17
C ILE A 60 -9.20 3.28 0.92
N SER A 61 -10.52 3.21 0.74
CA SER A 61 -11.13 2.60 -0.44
C SER A 61 -10.72 3.28 -1.75
N LYS A 62 -10.76 4.62 -1.79
CA LYS A 62 -10.32 5.40 -2.95
C LYS A 62 -8.83 5.18 -3.23
N GLU A 63 -8.01 5.18 -2.19
CA GLU A 63 -6.58 5.00 -2.34
C GLU A 63 -6.22 3.57 -2.80
N LYS A 64 -6.88 2.54 -2.25
CA LYS A 64 -6.80 1.16 -2.74
C LYS A 64 -7.06 1.09 -4.25
N LYS A 65 -8.14 1.73 -4.73
CA LYS A 65 -8.45 1.77 -6.17
C LYS A 65 -7.33 2.41 -6.99
N LYS A 66 -6.71 3.49 -6.51
CA LYS A 66 -5.57 4.13 -7.18
C LYS A 66 -4.36 3.20 -7.23
N ILE A 67 -4.03 2.54 -6.13
CA ILE A 67 -2.95 1.54 -6.05
C ILE A 67 -3.16 0.47 -7.13
N PHE A 68 -4.34 -0.14 -7.19
CA PHE A 68 -4.64 -1.16 -8.22
C PHE A 68 -4.52 -0.64 -9.65
N SER A 69 -4.96 0.60 -9.90
CA SER A 69 -4.80 1.23 -11.22
C SER A 69 -3.33 1.41 -11.60
N LEU A 70 -2.50 1.87 -10.65
CA LEU A 70 -1.06 2.06 -10.88
C LEU A 70 -0.32 0.75 -11.09
N LEU A 71 -0.63 -0.27 -10.30
CA LEU A 71 -0.05 -1.61 -10.44
C LEU A 71 -0.43 -2.21 -11.80
N LYS A 72 -1.73 -2.18 -12.15
CA LYS A 72 -2.22 -2.70 -13.44
C LYS A 72 -1.56 -2.00 -14.63
N LYS A 73 -1.45 -0.67 -14.60
CA LYS A 73 -0.76 0.10 -15.65
C LYS A 73 0.72 -0.25 -15.77
N SER A 74 1.37 -0.64 -14.68
CA SER A 74 2.79 -0.93 -14.67
C SER A 74 3.11 -2.37 -15.07
N LEU A 75 2.16 -3.30 -14.92
CA LEU A 75 2.33 -4.73 -15.24
C LEU A 75 1.87 -5.10 -16.66
N ILE A 76 1.09 -4.23 -17.31
CA ILE A 76 0.62 -4.42 -18.69
C ILE A 76 1.51 -3.64 -19.69
N ALA A 77 2.47 -2.86 -19.16
CA ALA A 77 3.38 -2.04 -19.96
C ALA A 77 4.58 -2.84 -20.49
#